data_AF-A0A6B1GEH0-F1
#
_entry.id   AF-A0A6B1GEH0-F1
#
_cell.length_a   1.000
_cell.length_b   1.000
_cell.length_c   1.000
_cell.angle_alpha   90.00
_cell.angle_beta   90.00
_cell.angle_gamma   90.00
#
_symmetry.space_group_name_H-M   'P 1'
#
loop_
_entity.id
_entity.type
_entity.pdbx_description
1 polymer ?
#
loop_
_entity_poly.entity_id
_entity_poly.type
_entity_poly.pdbx_seq_one_letter_code
_entity_poly.pdbx_strand_id
1 'polypeptide(L)'
;MAVWRTRSCGSCSPELDDRGRDGRPLQAARDAAVLSRPGEARGWFARPAAILLGLGIGAVLFVVLFPWFPGGAGMREGDASAWTLSAPRDLSYESLVLTEAAREEAASAIADVQRRDDSIAELQIAELTRQLALIGEARADVLSASARESRIRAATGGELSDEAVTLLGEIPDTDFRTLGDEARDILGRVLSGSIAALGVEAARDQA
;
A
#
# COMPACT_ATOMS: atom_id res chain seq x y z
N MET A 1 41.31 -18.81 45.99
CA MET A 1 42.18 -19.00 44.81
C MET A 1 42.58 -17.62 44.28
N ALA A 2 43.90 -17.38 44.19
CA ALA A 2 44.68 -16.33 43.51
C ALA A 2 43.93 -15.05 43.05
N VAL A 3 44.12 -13.86 43.63
CA VAL A 3 45.33 -12.99 43.63
C VAL A 3 46.05 -12.98 42.28
N TRP A 4 45.93 -11.90 41.51
CA TRP A 4 47.08 -11.19 40.93
C TRP A 4 46.78 -9.68 40.85
N ARG A 5 47.67 -8.91 41.49
CA ARG A 5 47.78 -7.46 41.51
C ARG A 5 49.13 -7.19 40.84
N THR A 6 49.22 -6.35 39.82
CA THR A 6 50.52 -5.90 39.29
C THR A 6 50.56 -4.38 39.24
N ARG A 7 51.50 -3.83 40.02
CA ARG A 7 52.06 -2.48 39.97
C ARG A 7 53.27 -2.49 39.01
N SER A 8 53.53 -1.40 38.30
CA SER A 8 54.86 -0.90 37.83
C SER A 8 54.61 0.10 36.69
N CYS A 9 55.27 1.24 36.47
CA CYS A 9 56.34 2.08 37.04
C CYS A 9 56.07 3.48 36.40
N GLY A 10 56.39 4.65 36.96
CA GLY A 10 57.37 4.97 37.99
C GLY A 10 58.74 5.31 37.40
N SER A 11 58.89 6.42 36.66
CA SER A 11 60.15 7.17 36.45
C SER A 11 59.80 8.51 35.75
N CYS A 12 60.02 9.71 36.33
CA CYS A 12 61.31 10.40 36.59
C CYS A 12 62.17 10.46 35.31
N SER A 13 62.73 11.56 34.80
CA SER A 13 62.97 12.98 35.18
C SER A 13 63.43 13.70 33.87
N PRO A 14 64.35 14.70 33.86
CA PRO A 14 64.30 16.13 34.19
C PRO A 14 64.53 17.05 32.95
N GLU A 15 64.15 18.34 32.96
CA GLU A 15 64.96 19.56 33.25
C GLU A 15 66.29 19.74 32.46
N LEU A 16 66.57 20.99 32.05
CA LEU A 16 67.86 21.63 31.65
C LEU A 16 68.23 21.58 30.15
N ASP A 17 68.83 22.59 29.51
CA ASP A 17 69.33 23.92 29.88
C ASP A 17 69.61 24.72 28.59
N ASP A 18 69.75 26.01 28.79
CA ASP A 18 69.97 27.17 27.96
C ASP A 18 71.36 27.25 27.26
N ARG A 19 71.47 28.25 26.36
CA ARG A 19 72.67 28.86 25.74
C ARG A 19 73.27 28.10 24.54
N GLY A 20 73.47 28.70 23.38
CA GLY A 20 73.71 30.10 23.02
C GLY A 20 75.07 30.22 22.32
N ARG A 21 75.14 31.08 21.28
CA ARG A 21 76.32 31.49 20.45
C ARG A 21 76.72 30.56 19.31
N ASP A 22 77.13 31.00 18.12
CA ASP A 22 77.41 32.27 17.42
C ASP A 22 77.51 31.87 15.91
N GLY A 23 77.39 32.66 14.85
CA GLY A 23 77.20 34.08 14.63
C GLY A 23 77.32 34.40 13.11
N ARG A 24 76.39 35.23 12.61
CA ARG A 24 76.55 36.34 11.64
C ARG A 24 76.96 36.12 10.16
N PRO A 25 76.63 37.10 9.27
CA PRO A 25 76.06 36.88 7.93
C PRO A 25 76.87 37.46 6.76
N LEU A 26 76.56 37.09 5.51
CA LEU A 26 76.99 37.86 4.32
C LEU A 26 75.91 37.88 3.20
N GLN A 27 75.39 39.09 2.97
CA GLN A 27 75.25 39.73 1.65
C GLN A 27 74.06 39.35 0.74
N ALA A 28 72.92 39.97 1.06
CA ALA A 28 72.05 40.59 0.06
C ALA A 28 72.68 41.92 -0.41
N ALA A 29 73.00 42.04 -1.71
CA ALA A 29 73.18 43.32 -2.44
C ALA A 29 73.62 43.06 -3.89
N ARG A 30 72.68 42.74 -4.78
CA ARG A 30 72.83 42.91 -6.24
C ARG A 30 71.49 43.22 -6.87
N ASP A 31 70.97 44.39 -6.51
CA ASP A 31 69.93 45.08 -7.26
C ASP A 31 70.55 46.02 -8.31
N ALA A 32 69.79 46.16 -9.39
CA ALA A 32 69.62 47.36 -10.20
C ALA A 32 70.53 47.65 -11.43
N ALA A 33 69.85 47.52 -12.58
CA ALA A 33 69.72 48.51 -13.65
C ALA A 33 70.73 48.51 -14.81
N VAL A 34 70.22 48.27 -16.03
CA VAL A 34 70.32 49.09 -17.29
C VAL A 34 69.40 48.40 -18.33
N LEU A 35 68.14 48.81 -18.56
CA LEU A 35 67.60 49.89 -19.42
C LEU A 35 67.48 49.54 -20.93
N SER A 36 66.24 49.41 -21.42
CA SER A 36 65.85 49.76 -22.80
C SER A 36 64.34 50.04 -22.88
N ARG A 37 63.98 51.28 -23.28
CA ARG A 37 62.62 51.80 -23.51
C ARG A 37 62.11 51.43 -24.91
N PRO A 38 60.79 51.33 -25.14
CA PRO A 38 60.20 51.68 -26.43
C PRO A 38 59.54 53.06 -26.37
N GLY A 39 59.74 53.83 -27.45
CA GLY A 39 59.40 55.25 -27.56
C GLY A 39 57.92 55.55 -27.78
N GLU A 40 57.53 56.71 -27.31
CA GLU A 40 56.24 57.35 -27.50
C GLU A 40 56.15 57.92 -28.93
N ALA A 41 55.23 57.38 -29.75
CA ALA A 41 54.79 58.03 -30.98
C ALA A 41 53.49 58.81 -30.71
N ARG A 42 53.63 60.12 -30.58
CA ARG A 42 52.58 61.13 -30.56
C ARG A 42 51.91 61.21 -31.94
N GLY A 43 50.69 60.69 -32.09
CA GLY A 43 49.91 60.83 -33.34
C GLY A 43 48.42 61.01 -33.06
N TRP A 44 47.85 62.14 -33.48
CA TRP A 44 46.44 62.53 -33.35
C TRP A 44 45.43 61.45 -33.83
N PHE A 45 45.86 60.50 -34.67
CA PHE A 45 45.07 59.38 -35.16
C PHE A 45 44.98 58.17 -34.21
N ALA A 46 45.71 58.17 -33.09
CA ALA A 46 45.75 57.02 -32.16
C ALA A 46 44.47 56.87 -31.32
N ARG A 47 43.68 57.94 -31.15
CA ARG A 47 42.45 57.92 -30.34
C ARG A 47 41.31 57.07 -30.94
N PRO A 48 40.92 57.20 -32.22
CA PRO A 48 39.89 56.33 -32.79
C PRO A 48 40.36 54.87 -32.89
N ALA A 49 41.65 54.64 -33.18
CA ALA A 49 42.22 53.29 -33.24
C ALA A 49 42.18 52.58 -31.88
N ALA A 50 42.48 53.29 -30.78
CA ALA A 50 42.41 52.74 -29.43
C ALA A 50 40.96 52.41 -29.01
N ILE A 51 39.98 53.24 -29.40
CA ILE A 51 38.56 52.98 -29.11
C ILE A 51 38.06 51.76 -29.89
N LEU A 52 38.40 51.64 -31.17
CA LEU A 52 38.04 50.47 -31.99
C LEU A 52 38.67 49.18 -31.47
N LEU A 53 39.94 49.24 -31.04
CA LEU A 53 40.60 48.11 -30.41
C LEU A 53 39.92 47.72 -29.09
N GLY A 54 39.60 48.69 -28.24
CA GLY A 54 38.89 48.45 -26.98
C GLY A 54 37.50 47.85 -27.19
N LEU A 55 36.75 48.35 -28.18
CA LEU A 55 35.43 47.83 -28.53
C LEU A 55 35.52 46.43 -29.12
N GLY A 56 36.52 46.15 -29.97
CA GLY A 56 36.79 44.83 -30.51
C GLY A 56 37.13 43.81 -29.43
N ILE A 57 38.04 44.17 -28.51
CA ILE A 57 38.39 43.31 -27.37
C ILE A 57 37.18 43.12 -26.44
N GLY A 58 36.40 44.18 -26.19
CA GLY A 58 35.18 44.11 -25.39
C GLY A 58 34.11 43.20 -26.00
N ALA A 59 33.90 43.27 -27.32
CA ALA A 59 32.95 42.41 -28.02
C ALA A 59 33.40 40.94 -28.01
N VAL A 60 34.70 40.67 -28.21
CA VAL A 60 35.26 39.32 -28.13
C VAL A 60 35.12 38.77 -26.71
N LEU A 61 35.48 39.55 -25.68
CA LEU A 61 35.30 39.16 -24.29
C LEU A 61 33.83 38.91 -23.94
N PHE A 62 32.91 39.73 -24.47
CA PHE A 62 31.48 39.55 -24.22
C PHE A 62 30.96 38.23 -24.84
N VAL A 63 31.37 37.90 -26.05
CA VAL A 63 30.99 36.62 -26.70
C VAL A 63 31.61 35.42 -25.97
N VAL A 64 32.85 35.53 -25.50
CA VAL A 64 33.53 34.45 -24.78
C VAL A 64 32.95 34.26 -23.37
N LEU A 65 32.66 35.35 -22.66
CA LEU A 65 32.24 35.30 -21.26
C LEU A 65 30.73 35.10 -21.10
N PHE A 66 29.95 35.47 -22.12
CA PHE A 66 28.50 35.28 -22.16
C PHE A 66 28.11 34.37 -23.34
N PRO A 67 28.45 33.06 -23.28
CA PRO A 67 27.87 32.09 -24.19
C PRO A 67 26.37 32.03 -23.90
N TRP A 68 25.61 32.74 -24.74
CA TRP A 68 24.17 32.70 -24.92
C TRP A 68 23.48 31.54 -24.16
N PHE A 69 22.86 31.86 -23.03
CA PHE A 69 22.16 30.91 -22.16
C PHE A 69 20.97 30.31 -22.93
N PRO A 70 20.93 29.01 -23.27
CA PRO A 70 19.69 28.37 -23.66
C PRO A 70 18.85 28.23 -22.38
N GLY A 71 18.00 29.23 -22.13
CA GLY A 71 17.12 29.27 -20.98
C GLY A 71 16.17 28.07 -20.97
N GLY A 72 16.23 27.31 -19.88
CA GLY A 72 15.20 26.34 -19.48
C GLY A 72 15.28 25.01 -20.21
N ALA A 73 15.99 24.05 -19.64
CA ALA A 73 15.62 22.65 -19.84
C ALA A 73 14.12 22.54 -19.52
N GLY A 74 13.33 22.12 -20.51
CA GLY A 74 11.88 21.99 -20.39
C GLY A 74 11.52 20.88 -19.42
N MET A 75 11.61 21.18 -18.13
CA MET A 75 11.15 20.29 -17.08
C MET A 75 9.63 20.24 -17.15
N ARG A 76 9.10 19.06 -17.45
CA ARG A 76 7.67 18.77 -17.36
C ARG A 76 7.36 18.32 -15.94
N GLU A 77 6.13 18.56 -15.49
CA GLU A 77 5.67 18.01 -14.20
C GLU A 77 5.83 16.48 -14.21
N GLY A 78 6.65 15.97 -13.29
CA GLY A 78 7.02 14.55 -13.20
C GLY A 78 8.47 14.22 -13.53
N ASP A 79 9.24 15.16 -14.10
CA ASP A 79 10.67 14.94 -14.37
C ASP A 79 11.47 14.93 -13.06
N ALA A 80 12.23 13.86 -12.84
CA ALA A 80 13.18 13.77 -11.73
C ALA A 80 14.39 14.70 -12.00
N SER A 81 14.87 15.38 -10.96
CA SER A 81 16.05 16.24 -11.04
C SER A 81 17.26 15.47 -11.58
N ALA A 82 17.97 16.06 -12.56
CA ALA A 82 19.23 15.53 -13.06
C ALA A 82 20.35 15.52 -12.00
N TRP A 83 20.14 16.21 -10.88
CA TRP A 83 21.08 16.30 -9.77
C TRP A 83 20.58 15.49 -8.59
N THR A 84 21.39 14.54 -8.14
CA THR A 84 21.18 13.77 -6.91
C THR A 84 21.58 14.60 -5.70
N LEU A 85 20.60 15.00 -4.89
CA LEU A 85 20.83 15.63 -3.59
C LEU A 85 21.10 14.54 -2.55
N SER A 86 22.33 14.47 -2.03
CA SER A 86 22.66 13.52 -0.96
C SER A 86 22.15 14.07 0.37
N ALA A 87 21.14 13.43 0.95
CA ALA A 87 20.65 13.77 2.28
C ALA A 87 21.67 13.31 3.35
N PRO A 88 21.95 14.10 4.41
CA PRO A 88 22.84 13.69 5.50
C PRO A 88 22.31 12.52 6.35
N ARG A 89 21.00 12.24 6.24
CA ARG A 89 20.31 11.14 6.93
C ARG A 89 19.24 10.60 6.00
N ASP A 90 19.09 9.28 5.97
CA ASP A 90 17.96 8.64 5.31
C ASP A 90 16.68 8.97 6.07
N LEU A 91 15.74 9.64 5.38
CA LEU A 91 14.37 9.83 5.86
C LEU A 91 13.49 8.88 5.06
N SER A 92 13.21 7.71 5.63
CA SER A 92 12.16 6.82 5.12
C SER A 92 10.80 7.38 5.54
N TYR A 93 10.06 7.95 4.60
CA TYR A 93 8.68 8.36 4.83
C TYR A 93 7.75 7.16 4.58
N GLU A 94 7.21 6.59 5.64
CA GLU A 94 6.16 5.57 5.55
C GLU A 94 4.83 6.26 5.25
N SER A 95 4.38 6.15 4.00
CA SER A 95 3.13 6.77 3.57
C SER A 95 1.94 5.96 4.08
N LEU A 96 1.16 6.53 5.00
CA LEU A 96 -0.08 5.94 5.50
C LEU A 96 -1.04 5.56 4.36
N VAL A 97 -1.06 6.33 3.27
CA VAL A 97 -1.92 6.07 2.10
C VAL A 97 -1.47 4.84 1.33
N LEU A 98 -0.15 4.64 1.15
CA LEU A 98 0.39 3.47 0.47
C LEU A 98 0.24 2.21 1.32
N THR A 99 0.40 2.35 2.63
CA THR A 99 0.17 1.26 3.58
C THR A 99 -1.29 0.82 3.58
N GLU A 100 -2.24 1.76 3.52
CA GLU A 100 -3.66 1.43 3.46
C GLU A 100 -4.05 0.84 2.11
N ALA A 101 -3.53 1.38 1.00
CA ALA A 101 -3.75 0.80 -0.33
C ALA A 101 -3.21 -0.64 -0.43
N ALA A 102 -2.02 -0.90 0.12
CA ALA A 102 -1.45 -2.26 0.16
C ALA A 102 -2.26 -3.21 1.06
N ARG A 103 -2.88 -2.70 2.13
CA ARG A 103 -3.78 -3.49 2.99
C ARG A 103 -5.09 -3.82 2.28
N GLU A 104 -5.67 -2.88 1.56
CA GLU A 104 -6.90 -3.09 0.77
C GLU A 104 -6.66 -4.05 -0.40
N GLU A 105 -5.51 -3.95 -1.07
CA GLU A 105 -5.07 -4.89 -2.11
C GLU A 105 -4.86 -6.30 -1.54
N ALA A 106 -4.24 -6.41 -0.35
CA ALA A 106 -4.10 -7.68 0.34
C ALA A 106 -5.45 -8.25 0.83
N ALA A 107 -6.38 -7.40 1.27
CA ALA A 107 -7.71 -7.82 1.70
C ALA A 107 -8.57 -8.31 0.53
N SER A 108 -8.52 -7.62 -0.61
CA SER A 108 -9.22 -8.02 -1.84
C SER A 108 -8.60 -9.23 -2.53
N ALA A 109 -7.32 -9.52 -2.29
CA ALA A 109 -6.66 -10.74 -2.76
C ALA A 109 -7.11 -12.01 -2.00
N ILE A 110 -7.73 -11.87 -0.83
CA ILE A 110 -8.32 -13.01 -0.11
C ILE A 110 -9.66 -13.32 -0.76
N ALA A 111 -9.76 -14.48 -1.42
CA ALA A 111 -11.03 -14.98 -1.94
C ALA A 111 -12.05 -15.10 -0.80
N ASP A 112 -13.25 -14.56 -0.99
CA ASP A 112 -14.37 -14.72 -0.07
C ASP A 112 -14.75 -16.20 0.01
N VAL A 113 -14.22 -16.90 1.01
CA VAL A 113 -14.55 -18.31 1.26
C VAL A 113 -15.89 -18.36 1.95
N GLN A 114 -16.97 -18.39 1.16
CA GLN A 114 -18.30 -18.63 1.68
C GLN A 114 -18.40 -20.08 2.16
N ARG A 115 -18.26 -20.26 3.47
CA ARG A 115 -18.50 -21.56 4.11
C ARG A 115 -20.00 -21.76 4.22
N ARG A 116 -20.48 -22.87 3.65
CA ARG A 116 -21.85 -23.33 3.86
C ARG A 116 -22.08 -23.62 5.34
N ASP A 117 -23.14 -23.07 5.89
CA ASP A 117 -23.60 -23.38 7.24
C ASP A 117 -24.57 -24.56 7.19
N ASP A 118 -24.10 -25.72 7.62
CA ASP A 118 -24.90 -26.95 7.63
C ASP A 118 -26.06 -26.88 8.64
N SER A 119 -25.99 -25.98 9.64
CA SER A 119 -27.06 -25.80 10.62
C SER A 119 -28.34 -25.26 9.98
N ILE A 120 -28.24 -24.49 8.88
CA ILE A 120 -29.41 -23.98 8.18
C ILE A 120 -30.24 -25.12 7.61
N ALA A 121 -29.61 -26.18 7.10
CA ALA A 121 -30.34 -27.30 6.55
C ALA A 121 -31.16 -28.03 7.64
N GLU A 122 -30.55 -28.24 8.81
CA GLU A 122 -31.23 -28.84 9.97
C GLU A 122 -32.39 -27.97 10.46
N LEU A 123 -32.17 -26.64 10.55
CA LEU A 123 -33.20 -25.69 10.95
C LEU A 123 -34.41 -25.68 10.01
N GLN A 124 -34.17 -25.73 8.68
CA GLN A 124 -35.25 -25.74 7.69
C GLN A 124 -36.08 -27.03 7.74
N ILE A 125 -35.43 -28.19 7.92
CA ILE A 125 -36.12 -29.47 8.08
C ILE A 125 -36.94 -29.51 9.38
N ALA A 126 -36.37 -28.97 10.48
CA ALA A 126 -37.05 -28.88 11.76
C ALA A 126 -38.28 -27.97 11.67
N GLU A 127 -38.16 -26.82 11.00
CA GLU A 127 -39.27 -25.89 10.79
C GLU A 127 -40.38 -26.50 9.95
N LEU A 128 -40.05 -27.13 8.81
CA LEU A 128 -41.05 -27.87 8.01
C LEU A 128 -41.77 -28.94 8.84
N THR A 129 -41.01 -29.68 9.66
CA THR A 129 -41.56 -30.74 10.51
C THR A 129 -42.52 -30.16 11.56
N ARG A 130 -42.18 -29.01 12.15
CA ARG A 130 -43.03 -28.28 13.08
C ARG A 130 -44.33 -27.82 12.42
N GLN A 131 -44.26 -27.25 11.22
CA GLN A 131 -45.44 -26.79 10.48
C GLN A 131 -46.37 -27.96 10.13
N LEU A 132 -45.83 -29.07 9.60
CA LEU A 132 -46.60 -30.27 9.29
C LEU A 132 -47.27 -30.88 10.53
N ALA A 133 -46.62 -30.83 11.69
CA ALA A 133 -47.22 -31.29 12.95
C ALA A 133 -48.42 -30.44 13.36
N LEU A 134 -48.30 -29.11 13.29
CA LEU A 134 -49.40 -28.18 13.58
C LEU A 134 -50.59 -28.35 12.63
N ILE A 135 -50.32 -28.56 11.34
CA ILE A 135 -51.36 -28.86 10.36
C ILE A 135 -52.03 -30.21 10.69
N GLY A 136 -51.24 -31.22 11.06
CA GLY A 136 -51.76 -32.52 11.49
C GLY A 136 -52.69 -32.42 12.71
N GLU A 137 -52.30 -31.63 13.72
CA GLU A 137 -53.12 -31.35 14.90
C GLU A 137 -54.44 -30.64 14.52
N ALA A 138 -54.37 -29.62 13.66
CA ALA A 138 -55.56 -28.91 13.18
C ALA A 138 -56.52 -29.82 12.39
N ARG A 139 -56.00 -30.83 11.66
CA ARG A 139 -56.80 -31.82 10.92
C ARG A 139 -57.42 -32.87 11.83
N ALA A 140 -56.72 -33.29 12.88
CA ALA A 140 -57.20 -34.27 13.85
C ALA A 140 -58.27 -33.72 14.80
N ASP A 141 -58.24 -32.42 15.08
CA ASP A 141 -59.19 -31.78 15.98
C ASP A 141 -60.61 -31.67 15.38
N VAL A 142 -61.60 -31.78 16.27
CA VAL A 142 -63.02 -31.57 15.95
C VAL A 142 -63.31 -30.07 15.88
N LEU A 143 -63.00 -29.48 14.73
CA LEU A 143 -63.21 -28.07 14.42
C LEU A 143 -64.26 -27.89 13.31
N SER A 144 -64.87 -26.71 13.22
CA SER A 144 -65.58 -26.32 12.01
C SER A 144 -64.59 -26.19 10.83
N ALA A 145 -65.07 -26.36 9.59
CA ALA A 145 -64.25 -26.22 8.39
C ALA A 145 -63.49 -24.88 8.38
N SER A 146 -64.18 -23.77 8.66
CA SER A 146 -63.58 -22.44 8.74
C SER A 146 -62.53 -22.30 9.85
N ALA A 147 -62.73 -22.93 11.01
CA ALA A 147 -61.77 -22.89 12.11
C ALA A 147 -60.52 -23.72 11.81
N ARG A 148 -60.69 -24.85 11.11
CA ARG A 148 -59.59 -25.69 10.63
C ARG A 148 -58.72 -24.95 9.62
N GLU A 149 -59.33 -24.34 8.60
CA GLU A 149 -58.62 -23.56 7.58
C GLU A 149 -57.83 -22.39 8.20
N SER A 150 -58.42 -21.70 9.16
CA SER A 150 -57.74 -20.62 9.90
C SER A 150 -56.52 -21.12 10.68
N ARG A 151 -56.63 -22.27 11.35
CA ARG A 151 -55.48 -22.89 12.03
C ARG A 151 -54.39 -23.35 11.09
N ILE A 152 -54.75 -23.97 9.96
CA ILE A 152 -53.79 -24.41 8.94
C ILE A 152 -53.03 -23.20 8.39
N ARG A 153 -53.74 -22.11 8.09
CA ARG A 153 -53.12 -20.85 7.64
C ARG A 153 -52.18 -20.24 8.68
N ALA A 154 -52.55 -20.30 9.96
CA ALA A 154 -51.70 -19.82 11.04
C ALA A 154 -50.45 -20.69 11.21
N ALA A 155 -50.54 -22.01 11.01
CA ALA A 155 -49.41 -22.93 11.09
C ALA A 155 -48.34 -22.63 10.02
N THR A 156 -48.75 -22.16 8.84
CA THR A 156 -47.85 -21.84 7.72
C THR A 156 -47.55 -20.35 7.56
N GLY A 157 -47.84 -19.53 8.56
CA GLY A 157 -47.59 -18.08 8.50
C GLY A 157 -48.35 -17.32 7.40
N GLY A 158 -49.39 -17.93 6.81
CA GLY A 158 -50.17 -17.34 5.72
C GLY A 158 -49.54 -17.44 4.32
N GLU A 159 -48.50 -18.25 4.12
CA GLU A 159 -47.85 -18.39 2.80
C GLU A 159 -48.63 -19.25 1.79
N LEU A 160 -49.58 -20.07 2.27
CA LEU A 160 -50.39 -20.94 1.42
C LEU A 160 -51.60 -20.20 0.82
N SER A 161 -51.96 -20.56 -0.42
CA SER A 161 -53.19 -20.10 -1.05
C SER A 161 -54.44 -20.68 -0.36
N ASP A 162 -55.58 -19.99 -0.49
CA ASP A 162 -56.85 -20.46 0.07
C ASP A 162 -57.21 -21.88 -0.43
N GLU A 163 -56.99 -22.16 -1.71
CA GLU A 163 -57.21 -23.48 -2.31
C GLU A 163 -56.33 -24.57 -1.68
N ALA A 164 -55.04 -24.29 -1.46
CA ALA A 164 -54.14 -25.23 -0.83
C ALA A 164 -54.54 -25.51 0.62
N VAL A 165 -55.01 -24.50 1.35
CA VAL A 165 -55.48 -24.63 2.74
C VAL A 165 -56.72 -25.52 2.83
N THR A 166 -57.71 -25.31 1.96
CA THR A 166 -58.91 -26.16 1.90
C THR A 166 -58.53 -27.59 1.51
N LEU A 167 -57.70 -27.77 0.48
CA LEU A 167 -57.23 -29.10 0.06
C LEU A 167 -56.52 -29.83 1.20
N LEU A 168 -55.58 -29.18 1.90
CA LEU A 168 -54.89 -29.75 3.05
C LEU A 168 -55.85 -30.15 4.18
N GLY A 169 -56.94 -29.42 4.37
CA GLY A 169 -57.98 -29.75 5.36
C GLY A 169 -58.85 -30.95 5.00
N GLU A 170 -58.97 -31.27 3.71
CA GLU A 170 -59.89 -32.28 3.15
C GLU A 170 -59.22 -33.60 2.74
N ILE A 171 -57.92 -33.58 2.37
CA ILE A 171 -57.21 -34.79 1.96
C ILE A 171 -57.23 -35.87 3.04
N PRO A 172 -57.16 -37.17 2.70
CA PRO A 172 -57.00 -38.26 3.66
C PRO A 172 -55.70 -38.16 4.48
N ASP A 173 -55.70 -38.70 5.70
CA ASP A 173 -54.51 -38.71 6.56
C ASP A 173 -53.34 -39.51 6.01
N THR A 174 -53.62 -40.55 5.22
CA THR A 174 -52.58 -41.32 4.50
C THR A 174 -51.84 -40.44 3.51
N ASP A 175 -52.59 -39.64 2.77
CA ASP A 175 -52.07 -38.81 1.69
C ASP A 175 -51.32 -37.61 2.27
N PHE A 176 -51.82 -37.04 3.37
CA PHE A 176 -51.12 -36.00 4.11
C PHE A 176 -49.78 -36.47 4.69
N ARG A 177 -49.72 -37.68 5.26
CA ARG A 177 -48.46 -38.25 5.75
C ARG A 177 -47.47 -38.46 4.60
N THR A 178 -47.95 -39.04 3.50
CA THR A 178 -47.14 -39.27 2.29
C THR A 178 -46.58 -37.95 1.75
N LEU A 179 -47.43 -36.92 1.65
CA LEU A 179 -47.03 -35.57 1.25
C LEU A 179 -45.97 -34.99 2.18
N GLY A 180 -46.13 -35.15 3.50
CA GLY A 180 -45.16 -34.67 4.47
C GLY A 180 -43.80 -35.36 4.35
N ASP A 181 -43.79 -36.66 4.09
CA ASP A 181 -42.55 -37.43 3.92
C ASP A 181 -41.85 -37.05 2.61
N GLU A 182 -42.61 -36.91 1.52
CA GLU A 182 -42.10 -36.46 0.23
C GLU A 182 -41.57 -35.02 0.28
N ALA A 183 -42.26 -34.12 0.98
CA ALA A 183 -41.80 -32.74 1.17
C ALA A 183 -40.47 -32.67 1.93
N ARG A 184 -40.30 -33.46 3.00
CA ARG A 184 -39.03 -33.52 3.76
C ARG A 184 -37.90 -34.10 2.91
N ASP A 185 -38.19 -35.14 2.13
CA ASP A 185 -37.20 -35.77 1.26
C ASP A 185 -36.78 -34.82 0.12
N ILE A 186 -37.72 -34.14 -0.54
CA ILE A 186 -37.43 -33.14 -1.57
C ILE A 186 -36.63 -31.97 -0.97
N LEU A 187 -37.05 -31.44 0.19
CA LEU A 187 -36.34 -30.34 0.84
C LEU A 187 -34.93 -30.77 1.24
N GLY A 188 -34.77 -31.97 1.81
CA GLY A 188 -33.46 -32.55 2.12
C GLY A 188 -32.58 -32.71 0.88
N ARG A 189 -33.15 -33.14 -0.25
CA ARG A 189 -32.47 -33.23 -1.55
C ARG A 189 -32.13 -31.88 -2.17
N VAL A 190 -32.93 -30.84 -1.98
CA VAL A 190 -32.62 -29.48 -2.46
C VAL A 190 -31.52 -28.85 -1.61
N LEU A 191 -31.63 -28.99 -0.29
CA LEU A 191 -30.63 -28.53 0.64
C LEU A 191 -29.31 -29.25 0.37
N SER A 192 -29.29 -30.58 0.21
CA SER A 192 -28.06 -31.32 -0.12
C SER A 192 -27.61 -31.20 -1.58
N GLY A 193 -28.51 -31.11 -2.54
CA GLY A 193 -28.23 -31.09 -3.98
C GLY A 193 -27.74 -29.73 -4.51
N SER A 194 -28.12 -28.63 -3.85
CA SER A 194 -27.46 -27.34 -4.03
C SER A 194 -25.97 -27.36 -3.63
N ILE A 195 -25.50 -28.41 -2.93
CA ILE A 195 -24.07 -28.66 -2.67
C ILE A 195 -23.40 -29.34 -3.88
N ALA A 196 -24.13 -30.15 -4.65
CA ALA A 196 -23.53 -31.05 -5.65
C ALA A 196 -23.38 -30.44 -7.06
N ALA A 197 -24.32 -29.63 -7.53
CA ALA A 197 -24.36 -29.20 -8.94
C ALA A 197 -23.43 -28.02 -9.30
N LEU A 198 -22.92 -27.27 -8.31
CA LEU A 198 -22.01 -26.13 -8.53
C LEU A 198 -20.66 -26.26 -7.79
N GLY A 199 -20.51 -27.23 -6.87
CA GLY A 199 -19.33 -27.35 -6.02
C GLY A 199 -18.34 -28.44 -6.40
N VAL A 200 -18.74 -29.47 -7.16
CA VAL A 200 -17.88 -30.64 -7.40
C VAL A 200 -16.91 -30.45 -8.56
N GLU A 201 -17.27 -29.70 -9.62
CA GLU A 201 -16.34 -29.37 -10.70
C GLU A 201 -15.21 -28.43 -10.23
N ALA A 202 -15.48 -27.50 -9.30
CA ALA A 202 -14.45 -26.61 -8.74
C ALA A 202 -13.59 -27.27 -7.65
N ALA A 203 -14.12 -28.25 -6.91
CA ALA A 203 -13.34 -29.05 -5.98
C ALA A 203 -12.40 -30.04 -6.70
N ARG A 204 -12.71 -30.41 -7.94
CA ARG A 204 -11.88 -31.26 -8.82
C ARG A 204 -10.59 -30.57 -9.30
N ASP A 205 -10.56 -29.24 -9.35
CA ASP A 205 -9.35 -28.47 -9.72
C ASP A 205 -8.37 -28.27 -8.53
N GLN A 206 -8.69 -28.79 -7.35
CA GLN A 206 -7.87 -28.64 -6.12
C GLN A 206 -7.40 -29.98 -5.51
N ALA A 207 -7.42 -31.09 -6.27
CA ALA A 207 -6.82 -32.38 -5.89
C ALA A 207 -5.98 -32.97 -7.02
#